data_AF-A0A6B3EQQ8-F1
#
_entry.id   AF-A0A6B3EQQ8-F1
#
_cell.length_a   1.000
_cell.length_b   1.000
_cell.length_c   1.000
_cell.angle_alpha   90.00
_cell.angle_beta   90.00
_cell.angle_gamma   90.00
#
_symmetry.space_group_name_H-M   'P 1'
#
loop_
_entity.id
_entity.type
_entity.pdbx_description
1 polymer ?
#
loop_
_entity_poly.entity_id
_entity_poly.type
_entity_poly.pdbx_seq_one_letter_code
_entity_poly.pdbx_strand_id
1 'polypeptide(L)'
;IDGTPDGGVVPYFNGVVAGLASRGKKYFHGVYGSRNVCTNVTEKTGARYSFVSGMSWGFSGNLGYPLPSNWAINQIKEFAVTNGSDTFDLDRDVWRSGGEPGVGSVNDTGGPADTYIAYVQRLYDLATAYKSSSGSGTNASQLV
;
A
#
# COMPACT_ATOMS: atom_id res chain seq x y z
N ILE A 1 -15.66 -16.89 1.06
CA ILE A 1 -14.79 -15.90 1.74
C ILE A 1 -13.96 -15.08 0.72
N ASP A 2 -13.76 -15.61 -0.49
CA ASP A 2 -12.90 -15.08 -1.55
C ASP A 2 -13.65 -14.80 -2.89
N GLY A 3 -14.82 -15.40 -3.11
CA GLY A 3 -15.65 -15.20 -4.31
C GLY A 3 -16.59 -13.99 -4.28
N THR A 4 -16.79 -13.35 -3.13
CA THR A 4 -17.69 -12.19 -2.96
C THR A 4 -17.05 -11.10 -2.08
N PRO A 5 -16.06 -10.35 -2.61
CA PRO A 5 -15.36 -9.31 -1.84
C PRO A 5 -16.29 -8.21 -1.30
N ASP A 6 -17.43 -7.97 -1.95
CA ASP A 6 -18.35 -6.89 -1.63
C ASP A 6 -19.15 -7.10 -0.33
N GLY A 7 -19.41 -8.36 0.04
CA GLY A 7 -20.29 -8.68 1.17
C GLY A 7 -19.70 -8.44 2.57
N GLY A 8 -18.39 -8.21 2.67
CA GLY A 8 -17.74 -7.98 3.98
C GLY A 8 -16.27 -7.60 3.91
N VAL A 9 -15.54 -8.06 2.89
CA VAL A 9 -14.10 -7.74 2.75
C VAL A 9 -13.89 -6.26 2.45
N VAL A 10 -14.59 -5.71 1.46
CA VAL A 10 -14.49 -4.28 1.12
C VAL A 10 -14.98 -3.38 2.27
N PRO A 11 -16.14 -3.63 2.92
CA PRO A 11 -16.53 -2.90 4.13
C PRO A 11 -15.48 -2.92 5.25
N TYR A 12 -14.85 -4.07 5.49
CA TYR A 12 -13.76 -4.19 6.47
C TYR A 12 -12.57 -3.27 6.11
N PHE A 13 -12.11 -3.31 4.86
CA PHE A 13 -10.99 -2.48 4.42
C PHE A 13 -11.31 -0.98 4.41
N ASN A 14 -12.57 -0.59 4.17
CA ASN A 14 -13.00 0.80 4.38
C ASN A 14 -12.88 1.21 5.85
N GLY A 15 -13.19 0.31 6.79
CA GLY A 15 -12.94 0.52 8.21
C GLY A 15 -11.46 0.68 8.53
N VAL A 16 -10.58 -0.11 7.91
CA VAL A 16 -9.12 0.03 8.04
C VAL A 16 -8.65 1.39 7.54
N VAL A 17 -9.10 1.81 6.35
CA VAL A 17 -8.79 3.14 5.78
C VAL A 17 -9.21 4.26 6.75
N ALA A 18 -10.43 4.19 7.28
CA ALA A 18 -10.93 5.17 8.24
C ALA A 18 -10.11 5.17 9.54
N GLY A 19 -9.75 3.99 10.05
CA GLY A 19 -8.90 3.84 11.23
C GLY A 19 -7.54 4.51 11.05
N LEU A 20 -6.84 4.20 9.96
CA LEU A 20 -5.55 4.82 9.62
C LEU A 20 -5.69 6.34 9.42
N ALA A 21 -6.79 6.78 8.80
CA ALA A 21 -7.07 8.19 8.60
C ALA A 21 -7.25 8.96 9.91
N SER A 22 -7.95 8.38 10.88
CA SER A 22 -8.12 8.97 12.22
C SER A 22 -6.82 9.04 13.04
N ARG A 23 -5.75 8.38 12.59
CA ARG A 23 -4.41 8.38 13.19
C ARG A 23 -3.40 9.20 12.38
N GLY A 24 -3.88 10.20 11.64
CA GLY A 24 -3.02 11.12 10.90
C GLY A 24 -2.48 10.58 9.57
N LYS A 25 -3.04 9.48 9.03
CA LYS A 25 -2.71 8.93 7.70
C LYS A 25 -1.22 8.61 7.50
N LYS A 26 -0.49 8.33 8.57
CA LYS A 26 0.94 7.99 8.51
C LYS A 26 1.20 6.70 7.72
N TYR A 27 0.30 5.74 7.81
CA TYR A 27 0.43 4.45 7.13
C TYR A 27 -0.62 4.32 6.02
N PHE A 28 -0.22 3.65 4.95
CA PHE A 28 -1.14 3.15 3.93
C PHE A 28 -1.47 1.69 4.23
N HIS A 29 -2.65 1.25 3.84
CA HIS A 29 -3.00 -0.16 3.92
C HIS A 29 -2.54 -0.92 2.65
N GLY A 30 -2.19 -2.18 2.84
CA GLY A 30 -2.09 -3.18 1.78
C GLY A 30 -3.13 -4.27 2.01
N VAL A 31 -3.20 -5.24 1.09
CA VAL A 31 -4.12 -6.38 1.19
C VAL A 31 -3.38 -7.69 1.03
N TYR A 32 -3.62 -8.63 1.95
CA TYR A 32 -3.28 -10.04 1.78
C TYR A 32 -4.53 -10.85 1.43
N GLY A 33 -4.48 -11.65 0.38
CA GLY A 33 -5.59 -12.51 -0.01
C GLY A 33 -5.47 -13.12 -1.40
N SER A 34 -6.55 -13.76 -1.86
CA SER A 34 -6.61 -14.31 -3.21
C SER A 34 -6.51 -13.20 -4.26
N ARG A 35 -6.17 -13.56 -5.49
CA ARG A 35 -6.07 -12.60 -6.61
C ARG A 35 -7.33 -11.73 -6.75
N ASN A 36 -8.51 -12.34 -6.70
CA ASN A 36 -9.80 -11.64 -6.76
C ASN A 36 -9.99 -10.67 -5.58
N VAL A 37 -9.63 -11.08 -4.37
CA VAL A 37 -9.70 -10.21 -3.17
C VAL A 37 -8.74 -9.04 -3.32
N CYS A 38 -7.48 -9.30 -3.64
CA CYS A 38 -6.47 -8.26 -3.81
C CYS A 38 -6.86 -7.24 -4.89
N THR A 39 -7.37 -7.70 -6.03
CA THR A 39 -7.89 -6.82 -7.10
C THR A 39 -9.03 -5.95 -6.59
N ASN A 40 -10.08 -6.55 -6.02
CA ASN A 40 -11.27 -5.81 -5.59
C ASN A 40 -10.96 -4.82 -4.45
N VAL A 41 -10.16 -5.22 -3.46
CA VAL A 41 -9.78 -4.33 -2.36
C VAL A 41 -8.92 -3.19 -2.88
N THR A 42 -7.96 -3.46 -3.76
CA THR A 42 -7.15 -2.41 -4.40
C THR A 42 -8.02 -1.40 -5.13
N GLU A 43 -8.92 -1.86 -6.00
CA GLU A 43 -9.78 -1.00 -6.82
C GLU A 43 -10.76 -0.18 -5.98
N LYS A 44 -11.29 -0.76 -4.90
CA LYS A 44 -12.41 -0.16 -4.14
C LYS A 44 -11.96 0.64 -2.92
N THR A 45 -10.79 0.35 -2.36
CA THR A 45 -10.31 1.00 -1.12
C THR A 45 -8.90 1.58 -1.24
N GLY A 46 -8.25 1.44 -2.40
CA GLY A 46 -6.97 2.05 -2.69
C GLY A 46 -5.79 1.38 -1.98
N ALA A 47 -5.81 0.05 -1.82
CA ALA A 47 -4.67 -0.68 -1.25
C ALA A 47 -3.39 -0.39 -2.06
N ARG A 48 -2.32 -0.01 -1.35
CA ARG A 48 -1.07 0.40 -2.01
C ARG A 48 -0.36 -0.79 -2.65
N TYR A 49 -0.32 -1.91 -1.94
CA TYR A 49 0.35 -3.13 -2.38
C TYR A 49 -0.52 -4.35 -2.10
N SER A 50 -0.43 -5.35 -2.98
CA SER A 50 -1.07 -6.66 -2.80
C SER A 50 -0.03 -7.72 -2.45
N PHE A 51 -0.26 -8.43 -1.34
CA PHE A 51 0.39 -9.68 -1.00
C PHE A 51 -0.57 -10.82 -1.38
N VAL A 52 -0.25 -11.54 -2.45
CA VAL A 52 -1.14 -12.56 -3.01
C VAL A 52 -0.94 -13.89 -2.29
N SER A 53 -2.04 -14.49 -1.81
CA SER A 53 -2.08 -15.85 -1.26
C SER A 53 -2.03 -16.90 -2.37
N GLY A 54 -0.93 -16.90 -3.14
CA GLY A 54 -0.78 -17.70 -4.36
C GLY A 54 -0.79 -19.20 -4.16
N MET A 55 -0.48 -19.67 -2.94
CA MET A 55 -0.54 -21.07 -2.54
C MET A 55 -1.95 -21.60 -2.28
N SER A 56 -2.93 -20.72 -2.10
CA SER A 56 -4.30 -21.14 -1.79
C SER A 56 -5.01 -21.55 -3.09
N TRP A 57 -4.57 -22.63 -3.73
CA TRP A 57 -5.09 -23.10 -5.03
C TRP A 57 -6.57 -23.49 -4.98
N GLY A 58 -7.07 -23.90 -3.80
CA GLY A 58 -8.48 -24.19 -3.56
C GLY A 58 -9.37 -22.94 -3.41
N PHE A 59 -8.79 -21.74 -3.38
CA PHE A 59 -9.57 -20.50 -3.32
C PHE A 59 -10.05 -20.17 -4.72
N SER A 60 -11.36 -20.19 -4.93
CA SER A 60 -12.02 -19.76 -6.15
C SER A 60 -11.53 -18.39 -6.65
N GLY A 61 -11.18 -17.48 -5.75
CA GLY A 61 -10.64 -16.16 -6.08
C GLY A 61 -9.22 -16.17 -6.66
N ASN A 62 -8.51 -17.30 -6.66
CA ASN A 62 -7.25 -17.48 -7.39
C ASN A 62 -7.45 -18.11 -8.78
N LEU A 63 -8.56 -18.83 -8.98
CA LEU A 63 -8.84 -19.57 -10.21
C LEU A 63 -9.45 -18.63 -11.25
N GLY A 64 -8.77 -18.48 -12.40
CA GLY A 64 -9.25 -17.63 -13.49
C GLY A 64 -9.00 -16.13 -13.33
N TYR A 65 -8.39 -15.70 -12.22
CA TYR A 65 -8.01 -14.30 -11.99
C TYR A 65 -6.50 -14.10 -12.24
N PRO A 66 -6.09 -13.02 -12.94
CA PRO A 66 -4.68 -12.67 -13.07
C PRO A 66 -4.12 -12.14 -11.75
N LEU A 67 -2.79 -12.05 -11.64
CA LEU A 67 -2.19 -11.29 -10.54
C LEU A 67 -2.63 -9.81 -10.62
N PRO A 68 -2.98 -9.17 -9.49
CA PRO A 68 -3.38 -7.76 -9.47
C PRO A 68 -2.20 -6.87 -9.89
N SER A 69 -2.44 -5.76 -10.57
CA SER A 69 -1.38 -4.90 -11.12
C SER A 69 -0.40 -4.36 -10.06
N ASN A 70 -0.87 -4.17 -8.82
CA ASN A 70 -0.10 -3.73 -7.66
C ASN A 70 0.45 -4.89 -6.81
N TRP A 71 0.49 -6.14 -7.32
CA TRP A 71 1.12 -7.23 -6.58
C TRP A 71 2.58 -6.89 -6.28
N ALA A 72 2.96 -7.08 -5.02
CA ALA A 72 4.29 -6.82 -4.49
C ALA A 72 4.93 -8.09 -3.94
N ILE A 73 4.13 -8.96 -3.34
CA ILE A 73 4.56 -10.24 -2.77
C ILE A 73 3.57 -11.31 -3.22
N ASN A 74 4.04 -12.51 -3.53
CA ASN A 74 3.21 -13.66 -3.87
C ASN A 74 3.70 -14.91 -3.15
N GLN A 75 2.85 -15.48 -2.30
CA GLN A 75 3.14 -16.72 -1.60
C GLN A 75 3.06 -17.90 -2.57
N ILE A 76 4.11 -18.70 -2.71
CA ILE A 76 4.20 -19.73 -3.76
C ILE A 76 4.43 -21.15 -3.26
N LYS A 77 5.00 -21.35 -2.06
CA LYS A 77 5.30 -22.69 -1.55
C LYS A 77 5.53 -22.71 -0.04
N GLU A 78 5.04 -23.72 0.66
CA GLU A 78 5.35 -24.00 2.07
C GLU A 78 6.41 -25.10 2.12
N PHE A 79 7.33 -24.98 3.05
CA PHE A 79 8.35 -25.99 3.30
C PHE A 79 8.71 -26.05 4.78
N ALA A 80 8.92 -27.26 5.28
CA ALA A 80 9.40 -27.45 6.64
C ALA A 80 10.86 -27.02 6.76
N VAL A 81 11.17 -26.31 7.84
CA VAL A 81 12.51 -25.90 8.24
C VAL A 81 12.80 -26.52 9.59
N THR A 82 13.98 -27.15 9.72
CA THR A 82 14.47 -27.66 10.99
C THR A 82 15.65 -26.83 11.46
N ASN A 83 15.58 -26.31 12.69
CA ASN A 83 16.68 -25.60 13.34
C ASN A 83 16.96 -26.24 14.71
N GLY A 84 18.05 -27.01 14.79
CA GLY A 84 18.33 -27.83 15.96
C GLY A 84 17.29 -28.93 16.13
N SER A 85 16.58 -28.94 17.26
CA SER A 85 15.48 -29.88 17.54
C SER A 85 14.11 -29.34 17.13
N ASP A 86 14.00 -28.08 16.71
CA ASP A 86 12.74 -27.45 16.33
C ASP A 86 12.47 -27.65 14.84
N THR A 87 11.23 -27.96 14.48
CA THR A 87 10.77 -28.08 13.09
C THR A 87 9.44 -27.37 12.94
N PHE A 88 9.39 -26.45 11.99
CA PHE A 88 8.22 -25.61 11.73
C PHE A 88 8.06 -25.36 10.23
N ASP A 89 6.83 -25.07 9.81
CA ASP A 89 6.52 -24.74 8.43
C ASP A 89 6.87 -23.27 8.12
N LEU A 90 7.46 -23.05 6.95
CA LEU A 90 7.84 -21.73 6.48
C LEU A 90 7.34 -21.51 5.06
N ASP A 91 6.69 -20.37 4.86
CA ASP A 91 6.20 -19.95 3.55
C ASP A 91 7.29 -19.28 2.72
N ARG A 92 7.36 -19.67 1.46
CA ARG A 92 8.18 -19.07 0.43
C ARG A 92 7.36 -18.04 -0.32
N ASP A 93 7.79 -16.80 -0.19
CA ASP A 93 7.22 -15.67 -0.89
C ASP A 93 8.14 -15.20 -2.02
N VAL A 94 7.55 -14.84 -3.15
CA VAL A 94 8.24 -14.14 -4.24
C VAL A 94 7.96 -12.66 -4.09
N TRP A 95 9.03 -11.88 -3.93
CA TRP A 95 8.97 -10.44 -3.98
C TRP A 95 9.13 -9.93 -5.42
N ARG A 96 8.27 -8.99 -5.82
CA ARG A 96 8.38 -8.30 -7.11
C ARG A 96 9.47 -7.23 -7.05
N SER A 97 10.43 -7.30 -7.96
CA SER A 97 11.41 -6.22 -8.13
C SER A 97 10.72 -4.87 -8.35
N GLY A 98 11.07 -3.86 -7.56
CA GLY A 98 10.43 -2.54 -7.57
C GLY A 98 9.04 -2.49 -6.92
N GLY A 99 8.65 -3.55 -6.21
CA GLY A 99 7.43 -3.62 -5.40
C GLY A 99 7.60 -2.92 -4.04
N GLU A 100 6.99 -3.50 -3.00
CA GLU A 100 7.09 -2.97 -1.63
C GLU A 100 8.53 -3.14 -1.09
N PRO A 101 9.23 -2.08 -0.64
CA PRO A 101 10.66 -2.14 -0.34
C PRO A 101 11.02 -2.64 1.07
N GLY A 102 10.04 -3.04 1.87
CA GLY A 102 10.15 -3.29 3.30
C GLY A 102 10.24 -2.00 4.12
N VAL A 103 10.15 -2.18 5.44
CA VAL A 103 10.40 -1.11 6.42
C VAL A 103 11.75 -1.33 7.09
N GLY A 104 12.67 -0.36 6.94
CA GLY A 104 13.98 -0.42 7.59
C GLY A 104 13.97 0.05 9.06
N SER A 105 12.90 0.74 9.47
CA SER A 105 12.70 1.22 10.85
C SER A 105 11.20 1.40 11.11
N VAL A 106 10.77 1.13 12.34
CA VAL A 106 9.40 1.38 12.82
C VAL A 106 9.30 2.63 13.70
N ASN A 107 10.43 3.30 13.96
CA ASN A 107 10.53 4.50 14.80
C ASN A 107 10.67 5.79 13.99
N ASP A 108 10.51 5.72 12.66
CA ASP A 108 10.54 6.92 11.83
C ASP A 108 9.38 7.84 12.24
N THR A 109 9.67 9.08 12.62
CA THR A 109 8.66 10.06 13.04
C THR A 109 7.99 10.75 11.87
N GLY A 110 8.59 10.71 10.67
CA GLY A 110 8.03 11.32 9.47
C GLY A 110 6.89 10.51 8.86
N GLY A 111 5.90 11.21 8.31
CA GLY A 111 4.94 10.67 7.38
C GLY A 111 5.53 10.50 5.97
N PRO A 112 5.01 9.57 5.16
CA PRO A 112 5.53 9.26 3.82
C PRO A 112 5.40 10.42 2.82
N ALA A 113 4.60 11.44 3.16
CA ALA A 113 4.39 12.62 2.34
C ALA A 113 5.10 13.87 2.89
N ASP A 114 5.75 13.81 4.06
CA ASP A 114 6.24 15.01 4.75
C ASP A 114 7.26 15.78 3.91
N THR A 115 8.17 15.07 3.25
CA THR A 115 9.16 15.69 2.35
C THR A 115 8.47 16.36 1.15
N TYR A 116 7.45 15.71 0.58
CA TYR A 116 6.69 16.27 -0.54
C TYR A 116 5.88 17.49 -0.11
N ILE A 117 5.22 17.43 1.04
CA ILE A 117 4.45 18.55 1.62
C ILE A 117 5.39 19.72 1.91
N ALA A 118 6.55 19.46 2.53
CA ALA A 118 7.56 20.48 2.80
C ALA A 118 8.10 21.10 1.50
N TYR A 119 8.30 20.29 0.45
CA TYR A 119 8.71 20.77 -0.86
C TYR A 119 7.66 21.68 -1.50
N VAL A 120 6.39 21.26 -1.52
CA VAL A 120 5.28 22.07 -2.04
C VAL A 120 5.13 23.38 -1.26
N GLN A 121 5.24 23.32 0.08
CA GLN A 121 5.21 24.52 0.93
C GLN A 121 6.35 25.47 0.58
N ARG A 122 7.58 24.96 0.43
CA ARG A 122 8.74 25.77 0.03
C ARG A 122 8.52 26.45 -1.32
N LEU A 123 7.98 25.74 -2.30
CA LEU A 123 7.69 26.33 -3.61
C LEU A 123 6.63 27.45 -3.51
N TYR A 124 5.59 27.24 -2.72
CA TYR A 124 4.55 28.24 -2.47
C TYR A 124 5.11 29.50 -1.77
N ASP A 125 5.99 29.33 -0.79
CA ASP A 125 6.64 30.43 -0.09
C ASP A 125 7.52 31.26 -1.04
N LEU A 126 8.28 30.59 -1.92
CA LEU A 126 9.08 31.24 -2.97
C LEU A 126 8.21 32.01 -3.96
N ALA A 127 7.10 31.43 -4.41
CA ALA A 127 6.15 32.11 -5.29
C ALA A 127 5.56 33.37 -4.65
N THR A 128 5.26 33.31 -3.35
CA THR A 128 4.76 34.45 -2.57
C THR A 128 5.82 35.55 -2.44
N ALA A 129 7.07 35.18 -2.13
CA ALA A 129 8.18 36.12 -2.04
C ALA A 129 8.47 36.80 -3.39
N TYR A 130 8.47 36.02 -4.49
CA TYR A 130 8.63 36.55 -5.83
C TYR A 130 7.55 37.58 -6.15
N LYS A 131 6.28 37.25 -5.91
CA LYS A 131 5.15 38.17 -6.13
C LYS A 131 5.34 39.50 -5.40
N SER A 132 5.70 39.46 -4.12
CA SER A 132 5.94 40.65 -3.32
C SER A 132 7.10 41.51 -3.83
N SER A 133 8.15 40.87 -4.37
CA SER A 133 9.34 41.58 -4.88
C SER A 133 9.18 42.12 -6.31
N SER A 134 8.34 41.49 -7.13
CA SER A 134 8.21 41.79 -8.57
C SER A 134 6.94 42.56 -8.94
N GLY A 135 6.02 42.76 -8.00
CA GLY A 135 4.74 43.44 -8.25
C GLY A 135 3.80 42.67 -9.19
N SER A 136 4.04 41.37 -9.39
CA SER A 136 3.23 40.52 -10.27
C SER A 136 1.77 40.43 -9.79
N GLY A 137 0.81 40.67 -10.69
CA GLY A 137 -0.62 40.52 -10.42
C GLY A 137 -1.10 39.06 -10.35
N THR A 138 -0.29 38.11 -10.79
CA THR A 138 -0.60 36.68 -10.82
C THR A 138 -0.72 36.12 -9.39
N ASN A 139 -1.62 35.14 -9.18
CA ASN A 139 -1.71 34.48 -7.87
C ASN A 139 -0.48 33.61 -7.61
N ALA A 140 -0.02 33.56 -6.35
CA ALA A 140 1.15 32.76 -5.99
C ALA A 140 0.97 31.28 -6.37
N SER A 141 -0.24 30.73 -6.19
CA SER A 141 -0.60 29.37 -6.60
C SER A 141 -0.53 29.10 -8.11
N GLN A 142 -0.47 30.14 -8.95
CA GLN A 142 -0.35 30.02 -10.41
C GLN A 142 1.10 30.19 -10.88
N LEU A 143 2.04 30.46 -9.97
CA LEU A 143 3.48 30.56 -10.23
C LEU A 143 4.24 29.29 -9.83
N VAL A 144 3.51 28.28 -9.36
CA VAL A 144 4.00 26.99 -8.86
C VAL A 144 3.43 25.84 -9.66
#